data_AF-A0AA36HVL4-F1
#
_entry.id   AF-A0AA36HVL4-F1
#
_cell.length_a   1.000
_cell.length_b   1.000
_cell.length_c   1.000
_cell.angle_alpha   90.00
_cell.angle_beta   90.00
_cell.angle_gamma   90.00
#
_symmetry.space_group_name_H-M   'P 1'
#
loop_
_entity.id
_entity.type
_entity.pdbx_description
1 polymer ?
#
loop_
_entity_poly.entity_id
_entity_poly.type
_entity_poly.pdbx_seq_one_letter_code
_entity_poly.pdbx_strand_id
1 'polypeptide(L)'
;MKNFQVLAAAAAAGCNVSALVGGAGASAEGEDAASPAEAWRAMAGLEEQLSRESDQSEEASVRQASAVLRQMLTTATHDTNSGLMQFAQSAVPDLKKIWSFPPTREHLKGLLAVKAGQ
;
A
#
# COMPACT_ATOMS: atom_id res chain seq x y z
N MET A 1 4.74 34.55 -0.29
CA MET A 1 4.36 33.60 -1.36
C MET A 1 4.95 32.23 -1.02
N LYS A 2 4.22 31.38 -0.27
CA LYS A 2 4.77 30.16 0.38
C LYS A 2 3.83 28.93 0.31
N ASN A 3 2.87 28.93 -0.62
CA ASN A 3 1.76 27.95 -0.60
C ASN A 3 1.77 26.95 -1.78
N PHE A 4 2.83 26.90 -2.60
CA PHE A 4 2.88 25.99 -3.76
C PHE A 4 3.67 24.69 -3.54
N GLN A 5 4.37 24.54 -2.40
CA GLN A 5 5.24 23.38 -2.17
C GLN A 5 4.53 22.15 -1.57
N VAL A 6 3.30 22.31 -1.06
CA VAL A 6 2.56 21.19 -0.44
C VAL A 6 1.91 20.28 -1.50
N LEU A 7 1.71 20.78 -2.73
CA LEU A 7 1.05 20.02 -3.79
C LEU A 7 1.96 18.95 -4.43
N ALA A 8 3.28 19.12 -4.36
CA ALA A 8 4.24 18.16 -4.94
C ALA A 8 4.47 16.93 -4.06
N ALA A 9 4.29 17.05 -2.74
CA ALA A 9 4.52 15.93 -1.80
C ALA A 9 3.42 14.85 -1.87
N ALA A 10 2.19 15.22 -2.27
CA ALA A 10 1.08 14.28 -2.37
C ALA A 10 1.24 13.30 -3.55
N ALA A 11 1.81 13.76 -4.68
CA ALA A 11 2.06 12.91 -5.84
C ALA A 11 3.18 11.87 -5.58
N ALA A 12 4.15 12.21 -4.74
CA ALA A 12 5.24 11.29 -4.36
C ALA A 12 4.77 10.16 -3.41
N ALA A 13 3.63 10.32 -2.74
CA ALA A 13 3.04 9.31 -1.86
C ALA A 13 2.08 8.35 -2.60
N GLY A 14 1.93 8.48 -3.92
CA GLY A 14 0.91 7.72 -4.66
C GLY A 14 -0.52 8.14 -4.34
N CYS A 15 -0.73 9.24 -3.61
CA CYS A 15 -2.04 9.86 -3.46
C CYS A 15 -2.43 10.48 -4.80
N ASN A 16 -3.22 9.72 -5.55
CA ASN A 16 -3.66 10.05 -6.89
C ASN A 16 -4.53 11.32 -6.84
N VAL A 17 -3.93 12.49 -7.11
CA VAL A 17 -4.65 13.78 -7.23
C VAL A 17 -5.74 13.72 -8.31
N SER A 18 -5.62 12.79 -9.27
CA SER A 18 -6.65 12.51 -10.27
C SER A 18 -7.98 12.03 -9.66
N ALA A 19 -7.99 11.50 -8.43
CA ALA A 19 -9.22 11.14 -7.73
C ALA A 19 -10.00 12.36 -7.20
N LEU A 20 -9.35 13.53 -7.06
CA LEU A 20 -9.97 14.73 -6.51
C LEU A 20 -10.60 15.63 -7.59
N VAL A 21 -10.21 15.50 -8.86
CA VAL A 21 -10.61 16.42 -9.95
C VAL A 21 -10.93 15.71 -11.27
N GLY A 22 -11.45 14.48 -11.20
CA GLY A 22 -11.59 13.62 -12.38
C GLY A 22 -12.79 12.69 -12.33
N GLY A 23 -13.97 13.21 -11.99
CA GLY A 23 -15.22 12.48 -12.21
C GLY A 23 -15.53 12.36 -13.69
N ALA A 24 -14.95 11.36 -14.38
CA ALA A 24 -15.46 10.76 -15.61
C ALA A 24 -14.61 9.55 -16.03
N GLY A 25 -15.17 8.35 -15.84
CA GLY A 25 -14.85 7.20 -16.70
C GLY A 25 -13.64 6.34 -16.32
N ALA A 26 -13.80 5.50 -15.31
CA ALA A 26 -13.19 4.17 -15.29
C ALA A 26 -14.19 3.23 -14.59
N SER A 27 -14.44 2.08 -15.22
CA SER A 27 -15.49 1.12 -14.93
C SER A 27 -15.78 0.94 -13.44
N ALA A 28 -17.02 1.25 -13.06
CA ALA A 28 -17.65 0.70 -11.87
C ALA A 28 -17.89 -0.80 -12.12
N GLU A 29 -16.84 -1.60 -12.02
CA GLU A 29 -16.96 -3.04 -11.75
C GLU A 29 -16.95 -3.22 -10.24
N GLY A 30 -18.14 -3.43 -9.69
CA GLY A 30 -18.33 -4.23 -8.47
C GLY A 30 -17.82 -3.64 -7.15
N GLU A 31 -18.65 -2.82 -6.52
CA GLU A 31 -18.83 -2.92 -5.07
C GLU A 31 -19.46 -4.28 -4.74
N ASP A 32 -18.68 -5.36 -4.74
CA ASP A 32 -19.08 -6.62 -4.12
C ASP A 32 -17.83 -7.47 -3.83
N ALA A 33 -17.53 -7.66 -2.55
CA ALA A 33 -16.50 -8.55 -1.99
C ALA A 33 -15.23 -8.69 -2.84
N ALA A 34 -14.22 -7.84 -2.57
CA ALA A 34 -12.86 -7.87 -3.17
C ALA A 34 -12.55 -9.23 -3.81
N SER A 35 -12.80 -9.31 -5.12
CA SER A 35 -12.75 -10.60 -5.79
C SER A 35 -11.35 -11.18 -5.62
N PRO A 36 -11.17 -12.51 -5.56
CA PRO A 36 -9.84 -13.11 -5.41
C PRO A 36 -8.81 -12.51 -6.37
N ALA A 37 -9.21 -12.25 -7.61
CA ALA A 37 -8.38 -11.59 -8.62
C ALA A 37 -7.98 -10.16 -8.25
N GLU A 38 -8.88 -9.36 -7.67
CA GLU A 38 -8.55 -8.02 -7.17
C GLU A 38 -7.61 -8.06 -5.97
N ALA A 39 -7.84 -8.99 -5.03
CA ALA A 39 -6.97 -9.14 -3.87
C ALA A 39 -5.53 -9.50 -4.30
N TRP A 40 -5.38 -10.41 -5.27
CA TRP A 40 -4.07 -10.74 -5.84
C TRP A 40 -3.45 -9.60 -6.65
N ARG A 41 -4.25 -8.82 -7.39
CA ARG A 41 -3.74 -7.61 -8.09
C ARG A 41 -3.26 -6.55 -7.10
N ALA A 42 -4.03 -6.29 -6.06
CA ALA A 42 -3.66 -5.39 -4.97
C ALA A 42 -2.38 -5.87 -4.28
N MET A 43 -2.25 -7.19 -4.06
CA MET A 43 -1.08 -7.81 -3.47
C MET A 43 0.15 -7.61 -4.37
N ALA A 44 0.06 -7.89 -5.67
CA ALA A 44 1.14 -7.65 -6.62
C ALA A 44 1.60 -6.18 -6.67
N GLY A 45 0.65 -5.23 -6.61
CA GLY A 45 0.98 -3.80 -6.53
C GLY A 45 1.72 -3.42 -5.25
N LEU A 46 1.32 -4.02 -4.12
CA LEU A 46 2.00 -3.83 -2.84
C LEU A 46 3.41 -4.43 -2.85
N GLU A 47 3.58 -5.62 -3.42
CA GLU A 47 4.89 -6.26 -3.58
C GLU A 47 5.85 -5.42 -4.41
N GLU A 48 5.37 -4.86 -5.53
CA GLU A 48 6.17 -3.96 -6.35
C GLU A 48 6.62 -2.74 -5.54
N GLN A 49 5.70 -2.12 -4.78
CA GLN A 49 6.03 -0.98 -3.93
C GLN A 49 7.05 -1.35 -2.84
N LEU A 50 6.95 -2.53 -2.25
CA LEU A 50 7.92 -3.04 -1.28
C LEU A 50 9.26 -3.42 -1.93
N SER A 51 9.28 -3.80 -3.20
CA SER A 51 10.52 -4.09 -3.94
C SER A 51 11.33 -2.83 -4.21
N ARG A 52 10.66 -1.69 -4.40
CA ARG A 52 11.30 -0.38 -4.60
C ARG A 52 12.20 0.03 -3.45
N GLU A 53 11.97 -0.47 -2.23
CA GLU A 53 12.84 -0.27 -1.07
C GLU A 53 14.31 -0.63 -1.36
N SER A 54 14.52 -1.75 -2.08
CA SER A 54 15.84 -2.30 -2.36
C SER A 54 16.37 -1.93 -3.76
N ASP A 55 15.57 -1.20 -4.55
CA ASP A 55 15.97 -0.77 -5.89
C ASP A 55 16.81 0.51 -5.81
N GLN A 56 18.09 0.42 -6.16
CA GLN A 56 19.02 1.55 -6.08
C GLN A 56 18.82 2.61 -7.18
N SER A 57 18.02 2.30 -8.20
CA SER A 57 17.67 3.24 -9.28
C SER A 57 16.52 4.15 -8.87
N GLU A 58 15.73 3.76 -7.86
CA GLU A 58 14.65 4.56 -7.30
C GLU A 58 15.16 5.74 -6.45
N GLU A 59 14.35 6.80 -6.38
CA GLU A 59 14.66 7.97 -5.56
C GLU A 59 14.83 7.60 -4.08
N ALA A 60 15.73 8.30 -3.37
CA ALA A 60 15.98 8.05 -1.95
C ALA A 60 14.69 8.20 -1.11
N SER A 61 13.83 9.15 -1.45
CA SER A 61 12.53 9.35 -0.79
C SER A 61 11.57 8.17 -1.00
N VAL A 62 11.56 7.57 -2.20
CA VAL A 62 10.71 6.41 -2.53
C VAL A 62 11.19 5.19 -1.76
N ARG A 63 12.51 4.94 -1.74
CA ARG A 63 13.11 3.86 -0.94
C ARG A 63 12.77 3.98 0.54
N GLN A 64 12.90 5.18 1.10
CA GLN A 64 12.56 5.45 2.50
C GLN A 64 11.07 5.25 2.78
N ALA A 65 10.18 5.72 1.89
CA ALA A 65 8.75 5.51 2.02
C ALA A 65 8.39 4.02 2.01
N SER A 66 8.97 3.23 1.10
CA SER A 66 8.77 1.79 1.02
C SER A 66 9.32 1.05 2.25
N ALA A 67 10.48 1.46 2.78
CA ALA A 67 11.04 0.90 4.01
C ALA A 67 10.10 1.14 5.22
N VAL A 68 9.59 2.37 5.35
CA VAL A 68 8.63 2.73 6.40
C VAL A 68 7.32 1.96 6.24
N LEU A 69 6.83 1.82 5.01
CA LEU A 69 5.63 1.05 4.69
C LEU A 69 5.80 -0.41 5.12
N ARG A 70 6.95 -1.04 4.78
CA ARG A 70 7.26 -2.40 5.20
C ARG A 70 7.28 -2.54 6.72
N GLN A 71 7.92 -1.61 7.42
CA GLN A 71 8.00 -1.64 8.88
C GLN A 71 6.62 -1.52 9.52
N MET A 72 5.78 -0.63 9.00
CA MET A 72 4.40 -0.43 9.46
C MET A 72 3.57 -1.70 9.23
N LEU A 73 3.62 -2.30 8.03
CA LEU A 73 2.91 -3.53 7.72
C LEU A 73 3.41 -4.70 8.58
N THR A 74 4.72 -4.83 8.78
CA THR A 74 5.30 -5.88 9.63
C THR A 74 4.75 -5.77 11.04
N THR A 75 4.75 -4.56 11.61
CA THR A 75 4.20 -4.31 12.95
C THR A 75 2.71 -4.59 13.00
N ALA A 76 1.95 -4.09 12.03
CA ALA A 76 0.49 -4.21 12.01
C ALA A 76 0.00 -5.66 11.74
N THR A 77 0.81 -6.49 11.10
CA THR A 77 0.49 -7.91 10.83
C THR A 77 0.97 -8.88 11.93
N HIS A 78 1.96 -8.49 12.73
CA HIS A 78 2.43 -9.26 13.90
C HIS A 78 1.65 -8.95 15.17
N ASP A 79 1.43 -7.66 15.45
CA ASP A 79 0.78 -7.23 16.67
C ASP A 79 -0.73 -7.40 16.54
N THR A 80 -1.41 -7.94 17.56
CA THR A 80 -2.88 -8.07 17.57
C THR A 80 -3.58 -6.71 17.74
N ASN A 81 -2.90 -5.63 17.35
CA ASN A 81 -3.36 -4.27 17.52
C ASN A 81 -4.17 -3.84 16.30
N SER A 82 -5.47 -4.04 16.40
CA SER A 82 -6.48 -3.63 15.42
C SER A 82 -6.33 -2.18 14.98
N GLY A 83 -5.83 -1.30 15.85
CA GLY A 83 -5.62 0.12 15.55
C GLY A 83 -4.52 0.37 14.52
N LEU A 84 -3.41 -0.36 14.59
CA LEU A 84 -2.34 -0.26 13.59
C LEU A 84 -2.78 -0.80 12.23
N MET A 85 -3.63 -1.84 12.23
CA MET A 85 -4.19 -2.37 10.99
C MET A 85 -5.16 -1.39 10.33
N GLN A 86 -5.96 -0.64 11.11
CA GLN A 86 -6.79 0.43 10.56
C GLN A 86 -5.96 1.59 10.00
N PHE A 87 -4.87 1.96 10.69
CA PHE A 87 -3.94 2.97 10.19
C PHE A 87 -3.28 2.52 8.87
N ALA A 88 -2.81 1.28 8.81
CA ALA A 88 -2.22 0.71 7.61
C ALA A 88 -3.22 0.64 6.44
N GLN A 89 -4.49 0.32 6.71
CA GLN A 89 -5.56 0.34 5.69
C GLN A 89 -5.92 1.76 5.24
N SER A 90 -5.72 2.77 6.09
CA SER A 90 -5.92 4.18 5.73
C SER A 90 -4.78 4.70 4.87
N ALA A 91 -3.55 4.26 5.13
CA ALA A 91 -2.37 4.59 4.34
C ALA A 91 -2.29 3.81 3.01
N VAL A 92 -2.79 2.57 3.00
CA VAL A 92 -2.83 1.70 1.82
C VAL A 92 -4.24 1.14 1.68
N PRO A 93 -5.12 1.78 0.88
CA PRO A 93 -6.51 1.32 0.72
C PRO A 93 -6.59 -0.10 0.13
N ASP A 94 -5.62 -0.48 -0.70
CA ASP A 94 -5.48 -1.83 -1.25
C ASP A 94 -5.24 -2.90 -0.19
N LEU A 95 -4.66 -2.53 0.96
CA LEU A 95 -4.45 -3.45 2.08
C LEU A 95 -5.78 -3.99 2.59
N LYS A 96 -6.86 -3.21 2.54
CA LYS A 96 -8.19 -3.68 2.95
C LYS A 96 -8.65 -4.85 2.07
N LYS A 97 -8.39 -4.79 0.76
CA LYS A 97 -8.73 -5.85 -0.20
C LYS A 97 -7.87 -7.10 0.04
N ILE A 98 -6.55 -6.92 0.20
CA ILE A 98 -5.58 -7.98 0.50
C ILE A 98 -5.93 -8.68 1.81
N TRP A 99 -6.29 -7.93 2.85
CA TRP A 99 -6.57 -8.44 4.19
C TRP A 99 -7.95 -9.10 4.29
N SER A 100 -8.88 -8.77 3.39
CA SER A 100 -10.22 -9.40 3.32
C SER A 100 -10.19 -10.80 2.71
N PHE A 101 -9.10 -11.17 2.02
CA PHE A 101 -8.94 -12.49 1.41
C PHE A 101 -7.85 -13.31 2.15
N PRO A 102 -8.19 -14.46 2.77
CA PRO A 102 -7.25 -15.22 3.60
C PRO A 102 -5.92 -15.63 2.94
N PRO A 103 -5.89 -16.15 1.69
CA PRO A 103 -4.62 -16.61 1.12
C PRO A 103 -3.66 -15.45 0.78
N THR A 104 -4.16 -14.27 0.42
CA THR A 104 -3.31 -13.08 0.20
C THR A 104 -2.80 -12.51 1.51
N ARG A 105 -3.58 -12.61 2.60
CA ARG A 105 -3.10 -12.27 3.95
C ARG A 105 -1.94 -13.16 4.39
N GLU A 106 -2.08 -14.49 4.23
CA GLU A 106 -1.03 -15.44 4.60
C GLU A 106 0.23 -15.22 3.74
N HIS A 107 0.05 -14.93 2.45
CA HIS A 107 1.15 -14.57 1.55
C HIS A 107 1.87 -13.30 2.01
N LEU A 108 1.14 -12.22 2.33
CA LEU A 108 1.70 -10.98 2.84
C LEU A 108 2.48 -11.20 4.14
N LYS A 109 1.93 -11.98 5.08
CA LYS A 109 2.63 -12.34 6.32
C LYS A 109 3.93 -13.09 6.04
N GLY A 110 3.92 -14.03 5.09
CA GLY A 110 5.12 -14.74 4.65
C GLY A 110 6.18 -13.80 4.09
N LEU A 111 5.78 -12.88 3.20
CA LEU A 111 6.68 -11.90 2.58
C LEU A 111 7.35 -10.98 3.61
N LEU A 112 6.59 -10.53 4.61
CA LEU A 112 7.09 -9.69 5.68
C LEU A 112 8.00 -10.47 6.64
N ALA A 113 7.67 -11.73 6.96
CA ALA A 113 8.47 -12.59 7.81
C ALA A 113 9.84 -12.93 7.21
N VAL A 114 9.92 -13.19 5.89
CA VAL A 114 11.19 -13.51 5.19
C VAL A 114 12.22 -12.37 5.28
N LYS A 115 11.77 -11.12 5.35
CA LYS A 115 12.65 -9.95 5.45
C LYS A 115 12.91 -9.54 6.91
N ALA A 116 12.00 -9.84 7.84
CA ALA A 116 12.23 -9.63 9.27
C ALA A 116 13.33 -10.54 9.86
N GLY A 117 13.64 -11.66 9.18
CA GLY A 117 14.72 -12.58 9.54
C GLY A 117 16.05 -12.36 8.81
N GLN A 118 16.19 -11.32 7.98
CA GLN A 118 17.42 -10.97 7.27
C GLN A 118 18.12 -9.75 7.88
#